data_AF-A0A969I0G3-F1
#
_entry.id   AF-A0A969I0G3-F1
#
_cell.length_a   1.000
_cell.length_b   1.000
_cell.length_c   1.000
_cell.angle_alpha   90.00
_cell.angle_beta   90.00
_cell.angle_gamma   90.00
#
_symmetry.space_group_name_H-M   'P 1'
#
loop_
_entity.id
_entity.type
_entity.pdbx_description
1 polymer ?
#
loop_
_entity_poly.entity_id
_entity_poly.type
_entity_poly.pdbx_seq_one_letter_code
_entity_poly.pdbx_strand_id
1 'polypeptide(L)'
;MMTPTHALMAATLGVSLKRRGHQVNMKWLVLGGLAPDVGLLLLSLGYFIALRWFGVPGERVFGTTYDTLYFTNPIWIIGYNGLHAPLMILALAAIGYYAMRNGRIWGNPLIWFAVGCSVHSIGDIFTHHFDGPLLLFPFNWNLRFMSPISYWDPRYYGDQFAIFEFGLNIAMILYLLAGWLRRKFSAARADDAGESDTALG
;
A
#
# COMPACT_ATOMS: atom_id res chain seq x y z
N MET A 1 -9.42 0.30 -0.38
CA MET A 1 -9.14 -0.17 -1.77
C MET A 1 -8.50 -1.54 -1.70
N MET A 2 -8.26 -2.25 -2.80
CA MET A 2 -7.55 -3.53 -2.74
C MET A 2 -6.03 -3.33 -2.62
N THR A 3 -5.37 -4.14 -1.78
CA THR A 3 -3.90 -4.13 -1.57
C THR A 3 -3.07 -4.11 -2.87
N PRO A 4 -3.39 -4.91 -3.91
CA PRO A 4 -2.65 -4.87 -5.18
C PRO A 4 -2.68 -3.50 -5.85
N THR A 5 -3.79 -2.77 -5.74
CA THR A 5 -3.93 -1.42 -6.31
C THR A 5 -2.95 -0.45 -5.64
N HIS A 6 -2.83 -0.48 -4.31
CA HIS A 6 -1.87 0.35 -3.58
C HIS A 6 -0.42 0.07 -3.98
N ALA A 7 -0.07 -1.21 -4.17
CA ALA A 7 1.25 -1.60 -4.64
C ALA A 7 1.54 -1.10 -6.07
N LEU A 8 0.56 -1.18 -6.96
CA LEU A 8 0.66 -0.64 -8.32
C LEU A 8 0.76 0.90 -8.32
N MET A 9 0.03 1.58 -7.44
CA MET A 9 0.14 3.03 -7.26
C MET A 9 1.54 3.42 -6.77
N ALA A 10 2.07 2.73 -5.76
CA ALA A 10 3.41 2.94 -5.24
C ALA A 10 4.49 2.69 -6.32
N ALA A 11 4.34 1.63 -7.11
CA ALA A 11 5.25 1.33 -8.23
C ALA A 11 5.16 2.40 -9.34
N THR A 12 3.95 2.81 -9.70
CA THR A 12 3.70 3.84 -10.73
C THR A 12 4.30 5.18 -10.31
N LEU A 13 4.10 5.58 -9.05
CA LEU A 13 4.72 6.75 -8.46
C LEU A 13 6.24 6.67 -8.53
N GLY A 14 6.82 5.54 -8.10
CA GLY A 14 8.26 5.35 -8.10
C GLY A 14 8.89 5.44 -9.49
N VAL A 15 8.26 4.83 -10.50
CA VAL A 15 8.70 4.92 -11.90
C VAL A 15 8.57 6.35 -12.42
N SER A 16 7.46 7.04 -12.13
CA SER A 16 7.25 8.44 -12.53
C SER A 16 8.31 9.37 -11.95
N LEU A 17 8.60 9.25 -10.65
CA LEU A 17 9.63 10.03 -9.98
C LEU A 17 11.04 9.75 -10.52
N LYS A 18 11.39 8.48 -10.77
CA LYS A 18 12.67 8.13 -11.40
C LYS A 18 12.83 8.72 -12.80
N ARG A 19 11.77 8.73 -13.61
CA ARG A 19 11.78 9.38 -14.95
C ARG A 19 12.02 10.89 -14.87
N ARG A 20 11.66 11.53 -13.75
CA ARG A 20 11.93 12.95 -13.47
C ARG A 20 13.31 13.19 -12.83
N GLY A 21 14.15 12.17 -12.72
CA GLY A 21 15.51 12.29 -12.17
C GLY A 21 15.60 12.19 -10.65
N HIS A 22 14.51 11.90 -9.94
CA HIS A 22 14.57 11.71 -8.49
C HIS A 22 15.16 10.35 -8.12
N GLN A 23 15.97 10.32 -7.06
CA GLN A 23 16.47 9.08 -6.49
C GLN A 23 15.37 8.42 -5.66
N VAL A 24 14.88 7.25 -6.12
CA VAL A 24 13.79 6.52 -5.48
C VAL A 24 14.24 5.13 -5.07
N ASN A 25 14.02 4.78 -3.81
CA ASN A 25 14.19 3.40 -3.36
C ASN A 25 12.95 2.55 -3.64
N MET A 26 12.89 2.01 -4.87
CA MET A 26 11.72 1.30 -5.40
C MET A 26 11.28 0.12 -4.52
N LYS A 27 12.24 -0.66 -4.00
CA LYS A 27 11.95 -1.84 -3.18
C LYS A 27 11.15 -1.44 -1.94
N TRP A 28 11.63 -0.44 -1.21
CA TRP A 28 11.01 -0.03 0.04
C TRP A 28 9.71 0.74 -0.18
N LEU A 29 9.61 1.52 -1.27
CA LEU A 29 8.36 2.16 -1.68
C LEU A 29 7.23 1.15 -1.93
N VAL A 30 7.50 0.09 -2.71
CA VAL A 30 6.50 -0.95 -3.01
C VAL A 30 6.19 -1.79 -1.78
N LEU A 31 7.21 -2.15 -0.97
CA LEU A 31 6.99 -2.85 0.29
C LEU A 31 6.10 -2.03 1.24
N GLY A 32 6.31 -0.71 1.32
CA GLY A 32 5.44 0.17 2.10
C GLY A 32 4.01 0.25 1.56
N GLY A 33 3.81 0.10 0.24
CA GLY A 33 2.47 0.03 -0.35
C GLY A 33 1.72 -1.28 -0.07
N LEU A 34 2.44 -2.34 0.33
CA LEU A 34 1.88 -3.67 0.64
C LEU A 34 1.75 -3.93 2.14
N ALA A 35 2.70 -3.44 2.93
CA ALA A 35 2.85 -3.77 4.33
C ALA A 35 1.66 -3.40 5.25
N PRO A 36 0.91 -2.30 5.02
CA PRO A 36 -0.15 -1.90 5.93
C PRO A 36 -1.19 -3.01 6.18
N ASP A 37 -1.62 -3.71 5.13
CA ASP A 37 -2.62 -4.78 5.26
C ASP A 37 -2.11 -6.06 5.91
N VAL A 38 -0.79 -6.25 6.05
CA VAL A 38 -0.22 -7.50 6.58
C VAL A 38 -0.69 -7.79 7.99
N GLY A 39 -0.78 -6.75 8.85
CA GLY A 39 -1.24 -6.92 10.23
C GLY A 39 -2.67 -7.43 10.30
N LEU A 40 -3.59 -6.77 9.58
CA LEU A 40 -4.98 -7.18 9.51
C LEU A 40 -5.15 -8.55 8.82
N LEU A 41 -4.38 -8.83 7.77
CA LEU A 41 -4.39 -10.13 7.09
C LEU A 41 -4.02 -11.27 8.03
N LEU A 42 -2.96 -11.13 8.83
CA LEU A 42 -2.53 -12.15 9.78
C LEU A 42 -3.56 -12.36 10.88
N LEU A 43 -4.15 -11.29 11.41
CA LEU A 43 -5.22 -11.35 12.41
C LEU A 43 -6.47 -12.03 11.84
N SER A 44 -6.85 -11.68 10.61
CA SER A 44 -7.99 -12.27 9.92
C SER A 44 -7.78 -13.76 9.63
N LEU A 45 -6.57 -14.14 9.21
CA LEU A 45 -6.21 -15.54 9.00
C LEU A 45 -6.24 -16.32 10.31
N GLY A 46 -5.68 -15.76 11.39
CA GLY A 46 -5.75 -16.34 12.73
C GLY A 46 -7.19 -16.52 13.20
N TYR A 47 -8.04 -15.51 12.99
CA TYR A 47 -9.47 -15.57 13.30
C TYR A 47 -10.19 -16.64 12.48
N PHE A 48 -9.91 -16.73 11.17
CA PHE A 48 -10.49 -17.75 10.30
C PHE A 48 -10.13 -19.17 10.75
N ILE A 49 -8.86 -19.41 11.12
CA ILE A 49 -8.41 -20.67 11.69
C ILE A 49 -9.10 -20.92 13.04
N ALA A 50 -9.19 -19.92 13.91
CA ALA A 50 -9.87 -20.07 15.19
C ALA A 50 -11.35 -20.44 15.00
N LEU A 51 -12.05 -19.79 14.07
CA LEU A 51 -13.45 -20.04 13.77
C LEU A 51 -13.67 -21.47 13.24
N ARG A 52 -12.78 -21.95 12.38
CA ARG A 52 -12.93 -23.28 11.76
C ARG A 52 -12.70 -24.44 12.74
N TRP A 53 -11.95 -24.23 13.84
CA TRP A 53 -11.63 -25.25 14.84
C TRP A 53 -12.38 -25.09 16.17
N PHE A 54 -12.70 -23.85 16.56
CA PHE A 54 -13.30 -23.51 17.86
C PHE A 54 -14.60 -22.70 17.73
N GLY A 55 -15.05 -22.39 16.52
CA GLY A 55 -16.22 -21.56 16.28
C GLY A 55 -17.55 -22.23 16.62
N VAL A 56 -18.54 -21.41 16.93
CA VAL A 56 -19.92 -21.85 17.15
C VAL A 56 -20.64 -21.97 15.79
N PRO A 57 -21.48 -23.00 15.57
CA PRO A 57 -22.24 -23.13 14.34
C PRO A 57 -23.07 -21.87 14.02
N GLY A 58 -22.97 -21.38 12.79
CA GLY A 58 -23.74 -20.23 12.29
C GLY A 58 -22.98 -18.90 12.25
N GLU A 59 -21.81 -18.81 12.88
CA GLU A 59 -20.96 -17.61 12.82
C GLU A 59 -20.30 -17.47 11.43
N ARG A 60 -20.33 -16.26 10.87
CA ARG A 60 -19.69 -15.94 9.58
C ARG A 60 -18.30 -15.36 9.80
N VAL A 61 -17.39 -15.60 8.85
CA VAL A 61 -16.01 -15.08 8.89
C VAL A 61 -15.96 -13.55 9.01
N PHE A 62 -16.84 -12.86 8.29
CA PHE A 62 -17.02 -11.40 8.39
C PHE A 62 -18.42 -11.14 8.96
N GLY A 63 -18.54 -11.26 10.27
CA GLY A 63 -19.79 -11.07 11.03
C GLY A 63 -19.58 -10.24 12.28
N THR A 64 -20.58 -10.19 13.15
CA THR A 64 -20.61 -9.32 14.33
C THR A 64 -19.40 -9.51 15.26
N THR A 65 -18.92 -10.74 15.44
CA THR A 65 -17.74 -10.99 16.28
C THR A 65 -16.47 -10.41 15.66
N TYR A 66 -16.29 -10.58 14.34
CA TYR A 66 -15.17 -10.01 13.61
C TYR A 66 -15.18 -8.48 13.72
N ASP A 67 -16.34 -7.85 13.49
CA ASP A 67 -16.49 -6.40 13.61
C ASP A 67 -16.18 -5.94 15.03
N THR A 68 -16.70 -6.64 16.04
CA THR A 68 -16.44 -6.33 17.44
C THR A 68 -14.93 -6.37 17.73
N LEU A 69 -14.23 -7.40 17.29
CA LEU A 69 -12.78 -7.50 17.42
C LEU A 69 -12.08 -6.34 16.71
N TYR A 70 -12.42 -6.09 15.45
CA TYR A 70 -11.83 -5.03 14.64
C TYR A 70 -11.98 -3.63 15.27
N PHE A 71 -13.16 -3.32 15.83
CA PHE A 71 -13.46 -1.99 16.37
C PHE A 71 -13.07 -1.80 17.84
N THR A 72 -12.96 -2.87 18.63
CA THR A 72 -12.79 -2.75 20.09
C THR A 72 -11.54 -3.42 20.64
N ASN A 73 -10.98 -4.43 19.96
CA ASN A 73 -9.86 -5.17 20.49
C ASN A 73 -8.54 -4.41 20.25
N PRO A 74 -7.74 -4.13 21.30
CA PRO A 74 -6.51 -3.35 21.14
C PRO A 74 -5.49 -3.97 20.18
N ILE A 75 -5.39 -5.31 20.14
CA ILE A 75 -4.44 -6.01 19.26
C ILE A 75 -4.85 -5.79 17.79
N TRP A 76 -6.14 -5.81 17.50
CA TRP A 76 -6.67 -5.55 16.15
C TRP A 76 -6.47 -4.10 15.74
N ILE A 77 -6.79 -3.17 16.65
CA ILE A 77 -6.62 -1.74 16.40
C ILE A 77 -5.15 -1.42 16.16
N ILE A 78 -4.22 -1.91 17.00
CA ILE A 78 -2.78 -1.70 16.82
C ILE A 78 -2.28 -2.37 15.53
N GLY A 79 -2.70 -3.62 15.29
CA GLY A 79 -2.27 -4.42 14.14
C GLY A 79 -2.66 -3.78 12.80
N TYR A 80 -3.85 -3.17 12.73
CA TYR A 80 -4.27 -2.40 11.56
C TYR A 80 -3.61 -1.01 11.52
N ASN A 81 -3.71 -0.22 12.58
CA ASN A 81 -3.33 1.20 12.54
C ASN A 81 -1.83 1.47 12.62
N GLY A 82 -1.01 0.49 12.99
CA GLY A 82 0.44 0.66 13.13
C GLY A 82 1.13 1.16 11.85
N LEU A 83 0.62 0.77 10.68
CA LEU A 83 1.13 1.18 9.37
C LEU A 83 0.11 1.93 8.50
N HIS A 84 -1.14 2.06 8.96
CA HIS A 84 -2.19 2.82 8.28
C HIS A 84 -2.42 4.23 8.85
N ALA A 85 -2.20 4.44 10.15
CA ALA A 85 -2.53 5.72 10.77
C ALA A 85 -1.58 6.84 10.33
N PRO A 86 -2.09 8.02 9.90
CA PRO A 86 -1.26 9.14 9.45
C PRO A 86 -0.15 9.54 10.43
N LEU A 87 -0.46 9.62 11.73
CA LEU A 87 0.54 9.99 12.74
C LEU A 87 1.62 8.92 12.91
N MET A 88 1.27 7.63 12.82
CA MET A 88 2.25 6.55 12.88
C MET A 88 3.19 6.57 11.67
N ILE A 89 2.64 6.83 10.48
CA ILE A 89 3.43 6.94 9.25
C ILE A 89 4.34 8.17 9.30
N LEU A 90 3.85 9.30 9.81
CA LEU A 90 4.66 10.50 10.04
C LEU A 90 5.80 10.23 11.04
N ALA A 91 5.53 9.48 12.11
CA ALA A 91 6.57 9.07 13.06
C ALA A 91 7.64 8.20 12.37
N LEU A 92 7.23 7.22 11.55
CA LEU A 92 8.17 6.40 10.75
C LEU A 92 9.03 7.25 9.81
N ALA A 93 8.42 8.20 9.10
CA ALA A 93 9.13 9.12 8.22
C ALA A 93 10.11 10.02 8.99
N ALA A 94 9.71 10.53 10.17
CA ALA A 94 10.56 11.35 11.03
C ALA A 94 11.76 10.56 11.57
N ILE A 95 11.55 9.32 12.01
CA ILE A 95 12.62 8.40 12.44
C ILE A 95 13.58 8.13 11.28
N GLY A 96 13.05 7.85 10.08
CA GLY A 96 13.86 7.62 8.88
C GLY A 96 14.68 8.85 8.48
N TYR A 97 14.08 10.04 8.54
CA TYR A 97 14.75 11.30 8.29
C TYR A 97 15.87 11.58 9.30
N TYR A 98 15.59 11.42 10.59
CA TYR A 98 16.58 11.56 11.65
C TYR A 98 17.76 10.60 11.45
N ALA A 99 17.48 9.33 11.16
CA ALA A 99 18.51 8.33 10.90
C ALA A 99 19.37 8.68 9.68
N MET A 100 18.75 9.14 8.59
CA MET A 100 19.46 9.58 7.39
C MET A 100 20.38 10.77 7.67
N ARG A 101 19.91 11.76 8.44
CA ARG A 101 20.70 12.93 8.86
C ARG A 101 21.89 12.55 9.74
N ASN A 102 21.79 11.44 10.48
CA ASN A 102 22.86 10.87 11.29
C ASN A 102 23.72 9.83 10.53
N GLY A 103 23.68 9.82 9.20
CA GLY A 103 24.51 8.95 8.37
C GLY A 103 24.14 7.46 8.41
N ARG A 104 22.95 7.11 8.92
CA ARG A 104 22.50 5.71 8.97
C ARG A 104 21.93 5.28 7.62
N ILE A 105 22.50 4.22 7.06
CA ILE A 105 22.14 3.68 5.73
C ILE A 105 20.67 3.23 5.61
N TRP A 106 20.02 2.92 6.73
CA TRP A 106 18.62 2.48 6.76
C TRP A 106 17.61 3.63 6.78
N GLY A 107 18.06 4.87 6.99
CA GLY A 107 17.16 6.04 7.06
C GLY A 107 16.41 6.29 5.75
N ASN A 108 17.12 6.33 4.62
CA ASN A 108 16.51 6.51 3.30
C ASN A 108 15.52 5.37 2.92
N PRO A 109 15.86 4.08 3.09
CA PRO A 109 14.90 2.98 3.02
C PRO A 109 13.62 3.21 3.82
N LEU A 110 13.74 3.61 5.09
CA LEU A 110 12.58 3.80 5.97
C LEU A 110 11.70 4.98 5.52
N ILE A 111 12.28 6.06 5.02
CA ILE A 111 11.51 7.17 4.42
C ILE A 111 10.69 6.67 3.23
N TRP A 112 11.30 5.94 2.29
CA TRP A 112 10.58 5.41 1.14
C TRP A 112 9.52 4.38 1.52
N PHE A 113 9.77 3.58 2.55
CA PHE A 113 8.76 2.70 3.13
C PHE A 113 7.58 3.49 3.68
N ALA A 114 7.82 4.54 4.47
CA ALA A 114 6.77 5.42 4.98
C ALA A 114 5.98 6.12 3.84
N VAL A 115 6.65 6.54 2.76
CA VAL A 115 5.97 7.09 1.57
C VAL A 115 5.05 6.04 0.94
N GLY A 116 5.47 4.77 0.87
CA GLY A 116 4.63 3.66 0.43
C GLY A 116 3.39 3.48 1.30
N CYS A 117 3.58 3.47 2.62
CA CYS A 117 2.46 3.38 3.58
C CYS A 117 1.51 4.57 3.44
N SER A 118 2.03 5.78 3.18
CA SER A 118 1.20 6.96 2.91
C SER A 118 0.34 6.80 1.66
N VAL A 119 0.90 6.30 0.55
CA VAL A 119 0.15 6.04 -0.69
C VAL A 119 -0.99 5.05 -0.43
N HIS A 120 -0.71 4.00 0.33
CA HIS A 120 -1.71 3.03 0.74
C HIS A 120 -2.83 3.68 1.57
N SER A 121 -2.44 4.32 2.67
CA SER A 121 -3.37 4.86 3.67
C SER A 121 -4.21 6.01 3.14
N ILE A 122 -3.69 6.84 2.23
CA ILE A 122 -4.47 7.87 1.56
C ILE A 122 -5.62 7.23 0.75
N GLY A 123 -5.32 6.17 -0.01
CA GLY A 123 -6.35 5.45 -0.74
C GLY A 123 -7.41 4.89 0.18
N ASP A 124 -7.01 4.29 1.31
CA ASP A 124 -7.96 3.72 2.26
C ASP A 124 -8.78 4.76 3.00
N ILE A 125 -8.19 5.87 3.44
CA ILE A 125 -8.91 6.97 4.08
C ILE A 125 -10.08 7.42 3.19
N PHE A 126 -9.88 7.52 1.88
CA PHE A 126 -10.92 7.96 0.95
C PHE A 126 -11.79 6.84 0.38
N THR A 127 -11.58 5.58 0.76
CA THR A 127 -12.35 4.46 0.19
C THR A 127 -12.92 3.49 1.21
N HIS A 128 -12.73 3.76 2.50
CA HIS A 128 -13.45 3.09 3.57
C HIS A 128 -14.47 4.03 4.19
N HIS A 129 -15.74 3.61 4.23
CA HIS A 129 -16.83 4.46 4.72
C HIS A 129 -16.90 4.47 6.26
N PHE A 130 -16.76 3.32 6.93
CA PHE A 130 -16.81 3.23 8.40
C PHE A 130 -15.59 2.55 9.03
N ASP A 131 -14.85 1.81 8.22
CA ASP A 131 -13.80 0.86 8.58
C ASP A 131 -12.42 1.36 8.13
N GLY A 132 -12.27 2.68 7.93
CA GLY A 132 -11.00 3.28 7.49
C GLY A 132 -10.02 3.51 8.63
N PRO A 133 -8.75 3.82 8.33
CA PRO A 133 -7.73 4.07 9.34
C PRO A 133 -8.11 5.12 10.38
N LEU A 134 -7.60 4.95 11.60
CA LEU A 134 -7.70 5.96 12.65
C LEU A 134 -6.76 7.12 12.34
N LEU A 135 -7.31 8.33 12.25
CA LEU A 135 -6.56 9.52 11.80
C LEU A 135 -5.52 9.98 12.83
N LEU A 136 -5.86 9.86 14.12
CA LEU A 136 -5.06 10.37 15.24
C LEU A 136 -4.55 9.28 16.18
N PHE A 137 -4.54 8.02 15.75
CA PHE A 137 -3.93 6.93 16.52
C PHE A 137 -2.42 7.20 16.71
N PRO A 138 -1.85 7.04 17.93
CA PRO A 138 -2.42 6.37 19.12
C PRO A 138 -3.09 7.30 20.14
N PHE A 139 -3.26 8.59 19.84
CA PHE A 139 -3.85 9.57 20.78
C PHE A 139 -5.37 9.54 20.78
N ASN A 140 -6.00 9.14 19.67
CA ASN A 140 -7.44 8.90 19.59
C ASN A 140 -7.71 7.56 18.91
N TRP A 141 -8.48 6.72 19.60
CA TRP A 141 -8.75 5.33 19.20
C TRP A 141 -10.07 5.16 18.42
N ASN A 142 -10.80 6.26 18.18
CA ASN A 142 -12.13 6.22 17.57
C ASN A 142 -12.25 7.13 16.33
N LEU A 143 -11.39 8.15 16.18
CA LEU A 143 -11.52 9.11 15.09
C LEU A 143 -11.13 8.49 13.75
N ARG A 144 -12.14 8.23 12.91
CA ARG A 144 -12.02 7.78 11.52
C ARG A 144 -12.62 8.84 10.60
N PHE A 145 -12.12 8.91 9.37
CA PHE A 145 -12.79 9.68 8.33
C PHE A 145 -13.90 8.83 7.73
N MET A 146 -15.13 9.35 7.73
CA MET A 146 -16.27 8.67 7.09
C MET A 146 -16.27 9.01 5.60
N SER A 147 -15.56 8.23 4.78
CA SER A 147 -15.47 8.52 3.35
C SER A 147 -16.83 8.38 2.66
N PRO A 148 -17.28 9.30 1.80
CA PRO A 148 -18.53 9.11 1.04
C PRO A 148 -18.52 7.89 0.11
N ILE A 149 -17.35 7.29 -0.14
CA ILE A 149 -17.15 6.14 -1.02
C ILE A 149 -16.61 4.98 -0.19
N SER A 150 -17.24 3.80 -0.33
CA SER A 150 -16.69 2.52 0.11
C SER A 150 -16.24 1.72 -1.11
N TYR A 151 -15.07 1.10 -1.07
CA TYR A 151 -14.61 0.23 -2.17
C TYR A 151 -15.34 -1.12 -2.22
N TRP A 152 -16.10 -1.46 -1.18
CA TRP A 152 -16.74 -2.78 -1.05
C TRP A 152 -18.25 -2.72 -0.75
N ASP A 153 -18.76 -1.65 -0.13
CA ASP A 153 -20.19 -1.55 0.21
C ASP A 153 -20.98 -0.93 -0.95
N PRO A 154 -21.91 -1.68 -1.60
CA PRO A 154 -22.70 -1.17 -2.72
C PRO A 154 -23.57 0.05 -2.37
N ARG A 155 -23.91 0.24 -1.08
CA ARG A 155 -24.67 1.41 -0.62
C ARG A 155 -23.87 2.70 -0.70
N TYR A 156 -22.54 2.60 -0.76
CA TYR A 156 -21.60 3.71 -0.84
C TYR A 156 -20.72 3.63 -2.09
N TYR A 157 -21.35 3.35 -3.24
CA TYR A 157 -20.71 3.29 -4.57
C TYR A 157 -19.69 2.16 -4.77
N GLY A 158 -19.72 1.09 -3.95
CA GLY A 158 -18.78 -0.03 -4.05
C GLY A 158 -18.71 -0.67 -5.42
N ASP A 159 -19.85 -0.90 -6.08
CA ASP A 159 -19.88 -1.52 -7.41
C ASP A 159 -19.23 -0.63 -8.48
N GLN A 160 -19.54 0.68 -8.47
CA GLN A 160 -18.96 1.65 -9.40
C GLN A 160 -17.47 1.83 -9.13
N PHE A 161 -17.09 1.86 -7.85
CA PHE A 161 -15.71 1.98 -7.43
C PHE A 161 -14.89 0.75 -7.86
N ALA A 162 -15.45 -0.47 -7.76
CA ALA A 162 -14.78 -1.69 -8.21
C ALA A 162 -14.46 -1.65 -9.72
N ILE A 163 -15.40 -1.17 -10.55
CA ILE A 163 -15.17 -0.98 -12.00
C ILE A 163 -14.04 0.04 -12.24
N PHE A 164 -14.08 1.18 -11.53
CA PHE A 164 -13.04 2.19 -11.60
C PHE A 164 -11.67 1.64 -11.19
N GLU A 165 -11.61 0.94 -10.06
CA GLU A 165 -10.38 0.36 -9.51
C GLU A 165 -9.77 -0.66 -10.48
N PHE A 166 -10.60 -1.52 -11.09
CA PHE A 166 -10.15 -2.46 -12.11
C PHE A 166 -9.57 -1.75 -13.34
N GLY A 167 -10.25 -0.72 -13.84
CA GLY A 167 -9.74 0.11 -14.94
C GLY A 167 -8.43 0.82 -14.60
N LEU A 168 -8.32 1.37 -13.39
CA LEU A 168 -7.11 2.00 -12.87
C LEU A 168 -5.94 1.01 -12.83
N ASN A 169 -6.18 -0.22 -12.36
CA ASN A 169 -5.17 -1.28 -12.31
C ASN A 169 -4.66 -1.65 -13.70
N ILE A 170 -5.55 -1.83 -14.68
CA ILE A 170 -5.16 -2.07 -16.07
C ILE A 170 -4.29 -0.91 -16.60
N ALA A 171 -4.73 0.33 -16.40
CA ALA A 171 -3.99 1.50 -16.87
C ALA A 171 -2.57 1.59 -16.28
N MET A 172 -2.42 1.33 -14.98
CA MET A 172 -1.11 1.31 -14.31
C MET A 172 -0.22 0.19 -14.82
N ILE A 173 -0.76 -1.03 -15.00
CA ILE A 173 -0.01 -2.16 -15.55
C ILE A 173 0.49 -1.83 -16.96
N LEU A 174 -0.37 -1.31 -17.83
CA LEU A 174 0.01 -0.90 -19.18
C LEU A 174 1.08 0.19 -19.17
N TYR A 175 0.95 1.19 -18.30
CA TYR A 175 1.96 2.25 -18.14
C TYR A 175 3.34 1.71 -17.73
N LEU A 176 3.36 0.79 -16.76
CA LEU A 176 4.59 0.16 -16.27
C LEU A 176 5.22 -0.74 -17.34
N LEU A 177 4.40 -1.54 -18.04
CA LEU A 177 4.82 -2.43 -19.12
C LEU A 177 5.39 -1.65 -20.30
N ALA A 178 4.71 -0.61 -20.77
CA ALA A 178 5.19 0.25 -21.85
C ALA A 178 6.54 0.90 -21.48
N GLY A 179 6.69 1.32 -20.22
CA GLY A 179 7.95 1.84 -19.68
C GLY A 179 9.09 0.83 -19.66
N TRP A 180 8.77 -0.42 -19.34
CA TRP A 180 9.74 -1.51 -19.35
C TRP A 180 10.16 -1.88 -20.78
N LEU A 181 9.19 -2.04 -21.70
CA LEU A 181 9.45 -2.35 -23.10
C LEU A 181 10.33 -1.29 -23.77
N ARG A 182 10.01 0.01 -23.59
CA ARG A 182 10.82 1.10 -24.17
C ARG A 182 12.29 1.03 -23.73
N ARG A 183 12.54 0.77 -22.45
CA ARG A 183 13.92 0.63 -21.93
C ARG A 183 14.64 -0.57 -22.51
N LYS A 184 13.95 -1.71 -22.65
CA LYS A 184 14.51 -2.92 -23.24
C LYS A 184 14.90 -2.72 -24.71
N PHE A 185 14.03 -2.08 -25.50
CA PHE A 185 14.32 -1.78 -26.90
C PHE A 185 15.42 -0.72 -27.08
N SER A 186 15.49 0.28 -26.21
CA SER A 186 16.58 1.26 -26.23
C SER A 186 17.93 0.65 -25.88
N ALA A 187 17.97 -0.31 -24.94
CA ALA A 187 19.19 -1.03 -24.58
C ALA A 187 19.68 -1.90 -25.76
N ALA A 188 18.79 -2.70 -26.35
CA ALA A 188 19.14 -3.54 -27.50
C ALA A 188 19.72 -2.73 -28.68
N ARG A 189 19.13 -1.57 -29.00
CA ARG A 189 19.67 -0.67 -30.04
C ARG A 189 21.03 -0.07 -29.72
N ALA A 190 21.34 0.13 -28.44
CA ALA A 190 22.64 0.66 -28.02
C ALA A 190 23.73 -0.41 -28.13
N ASP A 191 23.40 -1.67 -27.81
CA ASP A 191 24.29 -2.81 -27.97
C ASP A 191 24.63 -3.06 -29.45
N ASP A 192 23.62 -3.05 -30.34
CA ASP A 192 23.81 -3.21 -31.80
C ASP A 192 24.71 -2.13 -32.41
N ALA A 193 24.59 -0.88 -31.94
CA ALA A 193 25.39 0.25 -32.42
C ALA A 193 26.85 0.19 -31.92
N GLY A 194 27.08 -0.31 -30.70
CA GLY A 194 28.42 -0.47 -30.14
C GLY A 194 29.23 -1.59 -30.83
N GLU A 195 28.57 -2.67 -31.25
CA GLU A 195 29.21 -3.79 -31.94
C GLU A 195 29.65 -3.42 -33.37
N SER A 196 28.89 -2.56 -34.06
CA SER A 196 29.26 -2.05 -35.39
C SER A 196 30.49 -1.13 -35.40
N ASP A 197 30.72 -0.36 -34.34
CA ASP A 197 31.90 0.51 -34.23
C ASP A 197 33.18 -0.28 -33.93
N THR A 198 33.08 -1.43 -33.25
CA THR A 198 34.23 -2.31 -32.98
C THR A 198 34.66 -3.17 -34.17
N ALA A 199 33.80 -3.37 -35.17
CA ALA A 199 34.09 -4.21 -36.34
C ALA A 199 34.80 -3.47 -37.49
N LEU A 200 34.96 -2.15 -37.38
CA LEU A 200 35.57 -1.28 -38.39
C LEU A 200 36.95 -0.73 -37.98
N GLY A 201 37.53 -1.18 -36.86
CA GLY A 201 38.89 -0.86 -36.39
C GLY A 201 39.83 -2.05 -36.45
#